data_AF-A0A9E1RUH0-F1
#
_entry.id   AF-A0A9E1RUH0-F1
#
_cell.length_a   1.000
_cell.length_b   1.000
_cell.length_c   1.000
_cell.angle_alpha   90.00
_cell.angle_beta   90.00
_cell.angle_gamma   90.00
#
_symmetry.space_group_name_H-M   'P 1'
#
loop_
_entity.id
_entity.type
_entity.pdbx_description
1 polymer ?
#
loop_
_entity_poly.entity_id
_entity_poly.type
_entity_poly.pdbx_seq_one_letter_code
_entity_poly.pdbx_strand_id
1 'polypeptide(L)' 'MTGNPIKMSASNEEKFTPPPLLGQQTDAILRELLGKSDSDIQALRDAGTVA' A
#
# COMPACT_ATOMS: atom_id res chain seq x y z
N MET A 1 -3.50 -5.48 20.14
CA MET A 1 -3.43 -4.10 19.61
C MET A 1 -4.58 -3.31 20.19
N THR A 2 -4.34 -2.05 20.58
CA THR A 2 -5.40 -1.11 20.95
C THR A 2 -6.05 -0.57 19.68
N GLY A 3 -7.37 -0.72 19.57
CA GLY A 3 -8.16 -0.22 18.43
C GLY A 3 -8.37 1.30 18.48
N ASN A 4 -9.20 1.83 17.57
CA ASN A 4 -9.56 3.25 17.57
C ASN A 4 -10.27 3.63 18.90
N PRO A 5 -9.76 4.62 19.66
CA PRO A 5 -10.34 5.01 20.94
C PRO A 5 -11.66 5.79 20.81
N ILE A 6 -11.99 6.30 19.62
CA ILE A 6 -13.22 7.07 19.38
C ILE A 6 -14.28 6.16 18.75
N LYS A 7 -15.47 6.12 19.35
CA LYS A 7 -16.62 5.36 18.82
C LYS A 7 -17.55 6.28 18.05
N MET A 8 -17.85 5.93 16.79
CA MET A 8 -18.75 6.68 15.92
C MET A 8 -20.00 5.86 15.65
N SER A 9 -21.17 6.35 16.11
CA SER A 9 -22.44 5.61 16.03
C SER A 9 -22.94 5.36 14.61
N ALA A 10 -22.52 6.18 13.64
CA ALA A 10 -22.87 6.03 12.22
C ALA A 10 -21.87 5.16 11.43
N SER A 11 -20.75 4.76 12.03
CA SER A 11 -19.74 3.94 11.38
C SER A 11 -19.93 2.47 11.79
N ASN A 12 -20.42 1.65 10.86
CA ASN A 12 -20.83 0.27 11.16
C ASN A 12 -19.70 -0.76 11.22
N GLU A 13 -18.48 -0.46 10.76
CA GLU A 13 -17.37 -1.43 10.76
C GLU A 13 -16.04 -0.79 11.17
N GLU A 14 -15.43 -1.35 12.22
CA GLU A 14 -14.00 -1.19 12.46
C GLU A 14 -13.25 -2.27 11.65
N LYS A 15 -12.53 -1.88 10.59
CA LYS A 15 -11.66 -2.79 9.84
C LYS A 15 -10.23 -2.66 10.31
N PHE A 16 -9.63 -3.80 10.64
CA PHE A 16 -8.21 -3.90 10.98
C PHE A 16 -7.55 -4.89 10.04
N THR A 17 -6.48 -4.46 9.40
CA THR A 17 -5.55 -5.33 8.67
C THR A 17 -4.20 -5.27 9.34
N PRO A 18 -3.37 -6.32 9.24
CA PRO A 18 -1.98 -6.24 9.69
C PRO A 18 -1.25 -5.09 8.96
N PRO A 19 -0.17 -4.56 9.55
CA PRO A 19 0.68 -3.60 8.87
C PRO A 19 1.25 -4.23 7.59
N PRO A 20 1.37 -3.45 6.49
CA PRO A 20 1.93 -3.97 5.25
C PRO A 20 3.42 -4.31 5.40
N LEU A 21 3.88 -5.27 4.62
CA LEU A 21 5.31 -5.57 4.46
C LEU A 21 6.01 -4.42 3.71
N LEU A 22 7.33 -4.35 3.87
CA LEU A 22 8.16 -3.48 3.04
C LEU A 22 7.94 -3.85 1.56
N GLY A 23 7.49 -2.87 0.78
CA GLY A 23 7.25 -3.02 -0.66
C GLY A 23 5.96 -3.77 -1.06
N GLN A 24 5.09 -4.15 -0.10
CA GLN A 24 3.91 -4.99 -0.38
C GLN A 24 3.00 -4.46 -1.51
N GLN A 25 2.93 -3.14 -1.69
CA GLN A 25 2.05 -2.50 -2.67
C GLN A 25 2.83 -1.63 -3.68
N THR A 26 4.16 -1.75 -3.76
CA THR A 26 5.00 -0.93 -4.67
C THR A 26 4.49 -1.01 -6.11
N ASP A 27 4.35 -2.22 -6.66
CA ASP A 27 3.96 -2.43 -8.06
C ASP A 27 2.54 -1.96 -8.34
N ALA A 28 1.60 -2.24 -7.42
CA ALA A 28 0.21 -1.83 -7.58
C ALA A 28 0.09 -0.30 -7.66
N ILE A 29 0.78 0.44 -6.78
CA ILE A 29 0.77 1.90 -6.82
C ILE A 29 1.45 2.43 -8.09
N LEU A 30 2.62 1.89 -8.45
CA LEU A 30 3.36 2.35 -9.63
C LEU A 30 2.57 2.09 -10.93
N ARG A 31 1.90 0.95 -11.04
CA ARG A 31 1.11 0.59 -12.22
C ARG A 31 -0.24 1.28 -12.25
N GLU A 32 -1.04 1.12 -11.20
CA GLU A 32 -2.46 1.49 -11.21
C GLU A 32 -2.66 2.99 -10.96
N LEU A 33 -1.89 3.57 -10.04
CA LEU A 33 -2.03 4.99 -9.70
C LEU A 33 -1.12 5.88 -10.55
N LEU A 34 0.09 5.42 -10.85
CA LEU A 34 1.09 6.21 -11.58
C LEU A 34 1.25 5.81 -13.05
N GLY A 35 0.52 4.78 -13.52
CA GLY A 35 0.47 4.41 -14.94
C GLY A 35 1.78 3.86 -15.50
N LYS A 36 2.71 3.38 -14.65
CA LYS A 36 3.99 2.85 -15.11
C LYS A 36 3.82 1.51 -15.81
N SER A 37 4.56 1.34 -16.89
CA SER A 37 4.68 0.03 -17.55
C SER A 37 5.54 -0.92 -16.71
N ASP A 38 5.43 -2.22 -16.98
CA ASP A 38 6.25 -3.23 -16.32
C ASP A 38 7.76 -3.00 -16.56
N SER A 39 8.14 -2.48 -17.74
CA SER A 39 9.52 -2.11 -18.03
C SER A 39 10.02 -0.94 -17.20
N ASP A 40 9.18 0.07 -16.95
CA ASP A 40 9.56 1.21 -16.09
C ASP A 40 9.75 0.76 -14.64
N ILE A 41 8.89 -0.13 -14.15
CA ILE A 41 8.97 -0.67 -12.79
C ILE A 41 10.25 -1.51 -12.64
N GLN A 42 10.56 -2.36 -13.62
CA GLN A 42 11.78 -3.15 -13.60
C GLN A 42 13.04 -2.26 -13.60
N ALA A 43 13.07 -1.19 -14.41
CA ALA A 43 14.20 -0.26 -14.41
C ALA A 43 14.43 0.41 -13.04
N LEU A 44 13.35 0.74 -12.30
CA LEU A 44 13.45 1.30 -10.96
C LEU A 44 13.98 0.28 -9.93
N ARG A 45 13.61 -1.00 -10.09
CA ARG A 45 14.12 -2.11 -9.26
C ARG A 45 15.60 -2.35 -9.52
N ASP A 46 15.99 -2.38 -10.78
CA ASP A 46 17.38 -2.58 -11.20
C ASP A 46 18.29 -1.42 -10.72
N ALA A 47 17.74 -0.20 -10.67
CA ALA A 47 18.41 0.97 -10.11
C ALA A 47 18.44 0.99 -8.57
N GLY A 48 17.83 0.01 -7.87
CA GLY A 48 17.73 -0.03 -6.41
C GLY A 48 16.89 1.11 -5.81
N THR A 49 16.06 1.77 -6.62
CA THR A 49 15.25 2.93 -6.20
C THR A 49 13.99 2.50 -5.44
N VAL A 50 13.45 1.33 -5.76
CA VAL A 50 12.24 0.78 -5.15
C VAL A 50 12.47 -0.69 -4.73
N ALA A 51 11.79 -1.09 -3.65
CA ALA A 51 11.81 -2.45 -3.10
C ALA A 51 10.68 -3.31 -3.66
#